data_AF-A0A4P9ZCL4-F1
#
_entry.id   AF-A0A4P9ZCL4-F1
#
_cell.length_a   1.000
_cell.length_b   1.000
_cell.length_c   1.000
_cell.angle_alpha   90.00
_cell.angle_beta   90.00
_cell.angle_gamma   90.00
#
_symmetry.space_group_name_H-M   'P 1'
#
loop_
_entity.id
_entity.type
_entity.pdbx_description
1 polymer ?
#
loop_
_entity_poly.entity_id
_entity_poly.type
_entity_poly.pdbx_seq_one_letter_code
_entity_poly.pdbx_strand_id
1 'polypeptide(L)'
;MHPGDGIARFRLYGVVVSVLPKDISAVLDMASVKNDGVAIRVSDQHFGSADNLLLPGRGHDMSDGWETKRSRTPGHVDWVVIMLGAATSIQRIVVDTAHFRGNFSPENQFKRLQRQLRPSPRLLSAGRVGRRQQDWSG
;
A
#
# COMPACT_ATOMS: atom_id res chain seq x y z
N MET A 1 14.54 -25.72 -2.41
CA MET A 1 14.46 -26.25 -1.03
C MET A 1 15.04 -27.65 -1.10
N HIS A 2 16.15 -27.87 -0.41
CA HIS A 2 16.74 -29.21 -0.36
C HIS A 2 15.92 -30.09 0.60
N PRO A 3 15.92 -31.42 0.40
CA PRO A 3 15.35 -32.33 1.39
C PRO A 3 16.13 -32.19 2.71
N GLY A 4 15.45 -31.80 3.80
CA GLY A 4 16.03 -31.75 5.15
C GLY A 4 15.86 -30.42 5.91
N ASP A 5 15.52 -29.32 5.24
CA ASP A 5 15.47 -28.00 5.89
C ASP A 5 14.05 -27.52 6.24
N GLY A 6 13.91 -26.92 7.42
CA GLY A 6 12.70 -26.24 7.87
C GLY A 6 12.78 -24.73 7.71
N ILE A 7 11.75 -24.12 7.12
CA ILE A 7 11.63 -22.65 6.98
C ILE A 7 10.59 -22.14 7.98
N ALA A 8 10.99 -21.26 8.90
CA ALA A 8 10.07 -20.67 9.86
C ALA A 8 9.12 -19.64 9.22
N ARG A 9 9.63 -18.75 8.34
CA ARG A 9 8.85 -17.72 7.65
C ARG A 9 9.43 -17.47 6.25
N PHE A 10 8.56 -17.27 5.27
CA PHE A 10 8.92 -16.82 3.93
C PHE A 10 8.05 -15.60 3.59
N ARG A 11 8.68 -14.49 3.21
CA ARG A 11 8.00 -13.26 2.80
C ARG A 11 8.50 -12.88 1.42
N LEU A 12 7.58 -12.67 0.49
CA LEU A 12 7.86 -12.21 -0.87
C LEU A 12 7.14 -10.88 -1.08
N TYR A 13 7.89 -9.86 -1.46
CA TYR A 13 7.36 -8.53 -1.72
C TYR A 13 7.18 -8.34 -3.22
N GLY A 14 6.11 -7.66 -3.60
CA GLY A 14 5.78 -7.39 -4.99
C GLY A 14 4.82 -6.20 -5.10
N VAL A 15 4.67 -5.70 -6.32
CA VAL A 15 3.68 -4.68 -6.66
C VAL A 15 2.39 -5.39 -7.06
N VAL A 16 1.26 -4.92 -6.54
CA VAL A 16 -0.04 -5.52 -6.87
C VAL A 16 -0.53 -4.92 -8.18
N VAL A 17 -0.90 -5.79 -9.13
CA VAL A 17 -1.52 -5.34 -10.38
C VAL A 17 -3.03 -5.40 -10.21
N SER A 18 -3.66 -4.23 -10.08
CA SER A 18 -5.11 -4.11 -9.91
C SER A 18 -5.87 -4.64 -11.12
N VAL A 19 -6.92 -5.43 -10.88
CA VAL A 19 -7.86 -5.88 -11.92
C VAL A 19 -9.09 -4.98 -11.88
N LEU A 20 -9.19 -4.06 -12.84
CA LEU A 20 -10.31 -3.12 -12.91
C LEU A 20 -11.57 -3.80 -13.46
N PRO A 21 -12.76 -3.48 -12.91
CA PRO A 21 -14.02 -3.99 -13.44
C PRO A 21 -14.30 -3.44 -14.84
N LYS A 22 -15.08 -4.18 -15.62
CA LYS A 22 -15.56 -3.73 -16.94
C LYS A 22 -16.56 -2.58 -16.85
N ASP A 23 -17.34 -2.56 -15.77
CA ASP A 23 -18.27 -1.48 -15.48
C ASP A 23 -17.52 -0.26 -14.94
N ILE A 24 -17.52 0.81 -15.71
CA ILE A 24 -16.85 2.07 -15.38
C ILE A 24 -17.54 2.84 -14.26
N SER A 25 -18.78 2.51 -13.92
CA SER A 25 -19.51 3.10 -12.81
C SER A 25 -19.24 2.42 -11.47
N ALA A 26 -18.57 1.26 -11.49
CA ALA A 26 -18.25 0.51 -10.30
C ALA A 26 -17.32 1.30 -9.37
N VAL A 27 -17.71 1.38 -8.10
CA VAL A 27 -16.90 2.01 -7.05
C VAL A 27 -15.92 0.97 -6.51
N LEU A 28 -14.62 1.25 -6.64
CA LEU A 28 -13.55 0.43 -6.09
C LEU A 28 -12.98 1.06 -4.82
N ASP A 29 -12.64 0.20 -3.87
CA ASP A 29 -11.77 0.58 -2.76
C ASP A 29 -10.32 0.70 -3.27
N MET A 30 -9.93 1.94 -3.58
CA MET A 30 -8.58 2.26 -4.07
C MET A 30 -7.51 2.27 -2.97
N ALA A 31 -7.91 2.17 -1.70
CA ALA A 31 -6.99 2.02 -0.57
C ALA A 31 -6.72 0.54 -0.27
N SER A 32 -7.56 -0.39 -0.71
CA SER A 32 -7.37 -1.82 -0.50
C SER A 32 -6.03 -2.33 -1.06
N VAL A 33 -5.38 -3.22 -0.32
CA VAL A 33 -4.17 -3.93 -0.77
C VAL A 33 -4.40 -4.71 -2.08
N LYS A 34 -5.64 -5.15 -2.34
CA LYS A 34 -6.00 -5.84 -3.60
C LYS A 34 -5.93 -4.93 -4.82
N ASN A 35 -6.00 -3.63 -4.60
CA ASN A 35 -5.97 -2.60 -5.62
C ASN A 35 -4.71 -1.73 -5.49
N ASP A 36 -3.58 -2.31 -5.07
CA ASP A 36 -2.27 -1.65 -4.92
C ASP A 36 -2.26 -0.46 -3.93
N GLY A 37 -3.20 -0.44 -2.98
CA GLY A 37 -3.14 0.48 -1.86
C GLY A 37 -2.03 0.10 -0.87
N VAL A 38 -1.21 1.07 -0.47
CA VAL A 38 -0.02 0.84 0.37
C VAL A 38 0.10 1.92 1.46
N ALA A 39 0.30 1.51 2.71
CA ALA A 39 0.69 2.42 3.77
C ALA A 39 2.17 2.81 3.59
N ILE A 40 2.44 4.07 3.25
CA ILE A 40 3.79 4.51 2.89
C ILE A 40 4.54 5.21 4.02
N ARG A 41 3.80 5.77 4.99
CA ARG A 41 4.36 6.40 6.20
C ARG A 41 3.35 6.32 7.34
N VAL A 42 3.86 6.26 8.56
CA VAL A 42 3.07 6.17 9.79
C VAL A 42 3.78 6.93 10.92
N SER A 43 3.02 7.50 11.85
CA SER A 43 3.57 8.20 13.03
C SER A 43 4.10 7.25 14.11
N ASP A 44 3.33 6.21 14.43
CA ASP A 44 3.59 5.23 15.47
C ASP A 44 2.95 3.87 15.13
N GLN A 45 3.51 2.76 15.62
CA GLN A 45 2.93 1.42 15.49
C GLN A 45 3.20 0.62 16.76
N HIS A 46 2.33 0.79 17.76
CA HIS A 46 2.49 0.11 19.04
C HIS A 46 2.02 -1.35 18.96
N PHE A 47 0.82 -1.58 18.42
CA PHE A 47 0.28 -2.91 18.14
C PHE A 47 -0.32 -2.98 16.73
N GLY A 48 -0.08 -4.10 16.04
CA GLY A 48 -0.44 -4.25 14.63
C GLY A 48 0.38 -3.32 13.71
N SER A 49 0.14 -3.39 12.40
CA SER A 49 0.76 -2.48 11.43
C SER A 49 -0.28 -1.68 10.67
N ALA A 50 0.10 -0.50 10.19
CA ALA A 50 -0.73 0.35 9.35
C ALA A 50 -1.19 -0.35 8.06
N ASP A 51 -0.42 -1.32 7.57
CA ASP A 51 -0.80 -2.15 6.41
C ASP A 51 -2.10 -2.93 6.65
N ASN A 52 -2.39 -3.29 7.91
CA ASN A 52 -3.59 -4.02 8.27
C ASN A 52 -4.88 -3.25 7.96
N LEU A 53 -4.83 -1.91 7.96
CA LEU A 53 -5.97 -1.05 7.60
C LEU A 53 -6.49 -1.30 6.18
N LEU A 54 -5.66 -1.87 5.31
CA LEU A 54 -5.91 -2.05 3.89
C LEU A 54 -6.30 -3.50 3.54
N LEU A 55 -6.32 -4.39 4.53
CA LEU A 55 -6.60 -5.80 4.35
C LEU A 55 -8.10 -6.07 4.13
N PRO A 56 -8.46 -7.17 3.45
CA PRO A 56 -9.85 -7.55 3.27
C PRO A 56 -10.53 -7.97 4.58
N GLY A 57 -11.82 -7.64 4.71
CA GLY A 57 -12.63 -8.04 5.87
C GLY A 57 -12.44 -7.08 7.06
N ARG A 58 -12.80 -7.55 8.25
CA ARG A 58 -12.79 -6.74 9.50
C ARG A 58 -11.80 -7.25 10.56
N GLY A 59 -10.96 -8.22 10.22
CA GLY A 59 -10.10 -8.93 11.16
C GLY A 59 -10.85 -9.83 12.14
N HIS A 60 -10.09 -10.62 12.91
CA HIS A 60 -10.57 -11.45 14.00
C HIS A 60 -10.61 -10.68 15.33
N ASP A 61 -9.55 -9.94 15.62
CA ASP A 61 -9.40 -9.14 16.84
C ASP A 61 -8.54 -7.88 16.60
N MET A 62 -8.10 -7.22 17.67
CA MET A 62 -7.30 -5.98 17.59
C MET A 62 -5.92 -6.17 16.95
N SER A 63 -5.36 -7.38 16.96
CA SER A 63 -4.04 -7.65 16.36
C SER A 63 -4.05 -7.53 14.83
N ASP A 64 -5.22 -7.62 14.22
CA ASP A 64 -5.47 -7.41 12.79
C ASP A 64 -5.75 -5.94 12.43
N GLY A 65 -5.54 -5.01 13.36
CA GLY A 65 -5.70 -3.57 13.14
C GLY A 65 -4.38 -2.79 13.18
N TRP A 66 -4.49 -1.48 13.36
CA TRP A 66 -3.38 -0.57 13.66
C TRP A 66 -3.71 0.21 14.93
N GLU A 67 -2.82 0.11 15.92
CA GLU A 67 -2.96 0.79 17.21
C GLU A 67 -1.67 1.55 17.56
N THR A 68 -1.85 2.78 18.05
CA THR A 68 -0.75 3.61 18.53
C THR A 68 -0.70 3.67 20.05
N LYS A 69 0.47 4.05 20.56
CA LYS A 69 0.66 4.23 22.00
C LYS A 69 -0.19 5.39 22.50
N ARG A 70 -0.82 5.23 23.66
CA ARG A 70 -1.52 6.33 24.34
C ARG A 70 -0.58 7.52 24.57
N SER A 71 -0.94 8.67 24.00
CA SER A 71 -0.25 9.93 24.23
C SER A 71 -0.95 10.74 25.33
N ARG A 72 -0.16 11.49 26.10
CA ARG A 72 -0.64 12.48 27.08
C ARG A 72 -0.33 13.92 26.66
N THR A 73 0.32 14.08 25.51
CA THR A 73 0.68 15.39 24.97
C THR A 73 -0.58 16.07 24.44
N PRO A 74 -0.93 17.28 24.90
CA PRO A 74 -2.09 18.00 24.38
C PRO A 74 -2.01 18.18 22.86
N GLY A 75 -3.10 17.89 22.16
CA GLY A 75 -3.17 18.02 20.69
C GLY A 75 -2.36 16.98 19.90
N HIS A 76 -1.87 15.92 20.55
CA HIS A 76 -1.20 14.81 19.85
C HIS A 76 -2.16 14.13 18.87
N VAL A 77 -1.66 13.88 17.66
CA VAL A 77 -2.38 13.13 16.62
C VAL A 77 -1.46 12.09 16.02
N ASP A 78 -2.00 10.90 15.85
CA ASP A 78 -1.36 9.84 15.07
C ASP A 78 -1.94 9.80 13.66
N TRP A 79 -1.13 9.35 12.71
CA TRP A 79 -1.47 9.39 11.30
C TRP A 79 -0.83 8.26 10.50
N VAL A 80 -1.52 7.86 9.44
CA VAL A 80 -1.00 7.01 8.36
C VAL A 80 -1.15 7.77 7.05
N VAL A 81 -0.12 7.74 6.21
CA VAL A 81 -0.21 8.17 4.81
C VAL A 81 -0.38 6.92 3.95
N ILE A 82 -1.52 6.82 3.27
CA ILE A 82 -1.85 5.74 2.34
C ILE A 82 -1.69 6.25 0.91
N MET A 83 -0.90 5.55 0.12
CA MET A 83 -0.88 5.69 -1.33
C MET A 83 -2.01 4.85 -1.90
N LEU A 84 -2.90 5.48 -2.68
CA LEU A 84 -3.92 4.78 -3.44
C LEU A 84 -3.29 4.13 -4.67
N GLY A 85 -3.79 2.97 -5.09
CA GLY A 85 -3.21 2.26 -6.25
C GLY A 85 -3.39 2.97 -7.59
N ALA A 86 -4.28 3.95 -7.67
CA ALA A 86 -4.41 4.83 -8.82
C ALA A 86 -4.89 6.23 -8.40
N ALA A 87 -4.63 7.21 -9.28
CA ALA A 87 -5.26 8.52 -9.15
C ALA A 87 -6.77 8.37 -9.31
N THR A 88 -7.53 8.78 -8.30
CA THR A 88 -8.98 8.56 -8.25
C THR A 88 -9.73 9.79 -7.71
N SER A 89 -11.03 9.83 -8.00
CA SER A 89 -11.99 10.69 -7.32
C SER A 89 -12.58 9.93 -6.14
N ILE A 90 -12.62 10.57 -4.97
CA ILE A 90 -13.08 9.92 -3.73
C ILE A 90 -14.59 10.14 -3.63
N GLN A 91 -15.36 9.05 -3.65
CA GLN A 91 -16.81 9.09 -3.46
C GLN A 91 -17.21 8.79 -2.00
N ARG A 92 -16.47 7.91 -1.32
CA ARG A 92 -16.72 7.48 0.05
C ARG A 92 -15.40 7.18 0.75
N ILE A 93 -15.35 7.46 2.05
CA ILE A 93 -14.30 7.00 2.97
C ILE A 93 -14.99 6.20 4.06
N VAL A 94 -14.40 5.07 4.44
CA VAL A 94 -14.88 4.22 5.53
C VAL A 94 -13.76 4.08 6.56
N VAL A 95 -14.08 4.32 7.83
CA VAL A 95 -13.22 3.97 8.96
C VAL A 95 -13.93 2.90 9.75
N ASP A 96 -13.27 1.76 9.94
CA ASP A 96 -13.78 0.66 10.73
C ASP A 96 -12.94 0.50 12.00
N THR A 97 -13.59 0.65 13.15
CA THR A 97 -12.97 0.48 14.47
C THR A 97 -13.36 -0.86 15.10
N ALA A 98 -13.64 -1.87 14.28
CA ALA A 98 -13.91 -3.23 14.73
C ALA A 98 -12.89 -3.67 15.79
N HIS A 99 -13.37 -4.32 16.85
CA HIS A 99 -12.57 -4.89 17.93
C HIS A 99 -11.88 -3.89 18.89
N PHE A 100 -11.76 -2.61 18.54
CA PHE A 100 -11.21 -1.55 19.41
C PHE A 100 -12.23 -1.02 20.43
N ARG A 101 -12.53 -1.82 21.45
CA ARG A 101 -13.53 -1.48 22.48
C ARG A 101 -12.90 -0.67 23.62
N GLY A 102 -13.02 0.66 23.53
CA GLY A 102 -12.53 1.59 24.57
C GLY A 102 -11.16 2.22 24.29
N ASN A 103 -10.54 1.88 23.16
CA ASN A 103 -9.32 2.51 22.65
C ASN A 103 -9.42 2.90 21.17
N PHE A 104 -10.63 3.02 20.63
CA PHE A 104 -10.85 3.55 19.28
C PHE A 104 -10.56 5.06 19.22
N SER A 105 -10.21 5.56 18.03
CA SER A 105 -10.08 7.01 17.82
C SER A 105 -11.45 7.68 17.80
N PRO A 106 -11.73 8.66 18.68
CA PRO A 106 -13.00 9.36 18.70
C PRO A 106 -13.18 10.30 17.51
N GLU A 107 -12.07 10.77 16.92
CA GLU A 107 -12.07 11.74 15.82
C GLU A 107 -11.13 11.27 14.70
N ASN A 108 -11.55 11.49 13.46
CA ASN A 108 -10.78 11.11 12.29
C ASN A 108 -10.78 12.26 11.28
N GLN A 109 -9.60 12.59 10.75
CA GLN A 109 -9.43 13.65 9.75
C GLN A 109 -8.75 13.09 8.50
N PHE A 110 -9.21 13.52 7.33
CA PHE A 110 -8.66 13.08 6.04
C PHE A 110 -8.08 14.26 5.29
N LYS A 111 -6.83 14.09 4.83
CA LYS A 111 -6.15 15.07 3.99
C LYS A 111 -5.68 14.39 2.72
N ARG A 112 -6.02 14.98 1.58
CA ARG A 112 -5.50 14.53 0.29
C ARG A 112 -4.14 15.18 0.03
N LEU A 113 -3.16 14.38 -0.31
CA LEU A 113 -1.87 14.83 -0.83
C LEU A 113 -1.82 14.46 -2.31
N GLN A 114 -1.69 15.45 -3.18
CA GLN A 114 -1.39 15.20 -4.59
C GLN A 114 0.12 15.26 -4.77
N ARG A 115 0.73 14.12 -5.12
CA ARG A 115 2.11 14.13 -5.59
C ARG A 115 2.11 14.83 -6.95
N GLN A 116 2.75 16.00 -7.05
CA GLN A 116 3.10 16.55 -8.35
C GLN A 116 4.02 15.53 -9.03
N LEU A 117 3.52 14.83 -10.04
CA LEU A 117 4.38 14.03 -10.89
C LEU A 117 5.32 15.01 -11.58
N ARG A 118 6.62 14.97 -11.26
CA ARG A 118 7.59 15.52 -12.20
C ARG A 118 7.46 14.73 -13.50
N PRO A 119 7.43 15.37 -14.68
CA PRO A 119 7.40 14.63 -15.94
C PRO A 119 8.59 13.66 -15.94
N SER A 120 8.30 12.38 -16.16
CA SER A 120 9.35 11.36 -16.26
C SER A 120 10.23 11.68 -17.48
N PRO A 121 11.56 11.59 -17.37
CA PRO A 121 12.41 11.48 -18.54
C PRO A 121 11.96 10.20 -19.26
N ARG A 122 11.51 10.35 -20.51
CA ARG A 122 11.03 9.27 -21.36
C ARG A 122 11.96 8.05 -21.27
N LEU A 123 11.35 6.86 -21.20
CA LEU A 123 12.01 5.60 -21.52
C LEU A 123 12.74 5.78 -22.86
N LEU A 124 14.08 5.77 -22.83
CA LEU A 124 14.88 5.65 -24.04
C LEU A 124 14.53 4.28 -24.66
N SER A 125 13.90 4.36 -25.83
CA SER A 125 13.63 3.22 -26.70
C SER A 125 14.86 2.33 -26.84
N ALA A 126 14.67 1.02 -26.71
CA ALA A 126 15.67 0.00 -26.98
C ALA A 126 16.33 0.25 -28.35
N GLY A 127 17.61 0.60 -28.31
CA GLY A 127 18.44 0.74 -29.51
C GLY A 127 18.64 -0.62 -30.17
N ARG A 128 18.31 -0.68 -31.46
CA ARG A 128 18.53 -1.79 -32.37
C ARG A 128 20.02 -2.18 -32.37
N VAL A 129 20.35 -3.39 -31.92
CA VAL A 129 21.70 -3.96 -32.07
C VAL A 129 21.92 -4.30 -33.54
N GLY A 130 22.71 -3.49 -34.24
CA GLY A 130 23.17 -3.79 -35.59
C GLY A 130 24.27 -4.86 -35.57
N ARG A 131 24.09 -5.93 -36.35
CA ARG A 131 25.15 -6.89 -36.66
C ARG A 131 26.28 -6.16 -37.40
N ARG A 132 27.53 -6.33 -36.96
CA ARG A 132 28.69 -6.25 -37.85
C ARG A 132 29.41 -7.59 -37.82
N GLN A 133 29.42 -8.21 -38.98
CA GLN A 133 30.32 -9.27 -39.38
C GLN A 133 31.64 -8.59 -39.77
N GLN A 134 32.77 -9.04 -39.21
CA GLN A 134 34.10 -8.70 -39.72
C GLN A 134 34.87 -10.00 -39.90
N ASP A 135 35.23 -10.22 -41.16
CA ASP A 135 36.09 -11.28 -41.66
C ASP A 135 37.53 -11.06 -41.18
N TRP A 136 38.25 -12.15 -40.92
CA TRP A 136 39.70 -12.14 -40.68
C TRP A 136 40.41 -12.79 -41.87
N SER A 137 41.30 -12.03 -42.49
CA SER A 137 42.36 -12.51 -43.37
C SER A 137 43.70 -12.25 -42.69
N GLY A 138 44.47 -13.32 -42.46
CA GLY A 138 45.81 -13.33 -41.88
C GLY A 138 46.24 -14.75 -41.54
#